data_AF-A0A7G2K2V6-F1
#
_entry.id   AF-A0A7G2K2V6-F1
#
_cell.length_a   1.000
_cell.length_b   1.000
_cell.length_c   1.000
_cell.angle_alpha   90.00
_cell.angle_beta   90.00
_cell.angle_gamma   90.00
#
_symmetry.space_group_name_H-M   'P 1'
#
loop_
_entity.id
_entity.type
_entity.pdbx_description
1 polymer ?
#
loop_
_entity_poly.entity_id
_entity_poly.type
_entity_poly.pdbx_seq_one_letter_code
_entity_poly.pdbx_strand_id
1 'polypeptide(L)'
;IDLFYQGNESAVDFVNLFVELAAISIGNIITAFDPHMIVLGGGLSNFDYLYEALPKALPPHLMRTAKVPPIKKAKHGDSGGVRGAAALFLTK
;
A
#
# COMPACT_ATOMS: atom_id res chain seq x y z
N ILE A 1 -6.21 -9.72 -12.17
CA ILE A 1 -7.19 -8.99 -11.34
C ILE A 1 -8.60 -9.47 -11.68
N ASP A 2 -8.97 -9.58 -12.95
CA ASP A 2 -10.31 -10.03 -13.36
C ASP A 2 -10.72 -11.38 -12.78
N LEU A 3 -9.82 -12.38 -12.80
CA LEU A 3 -10.07 -13.70 -12.20
C LEU A 3 -10.35 -13.63 -10.69
N PHE A 4 -9.72 -12.69 -9.98
CA PHE A 4 -9.99 -12.48 -8.56
C PHE A 4 -11.42 -11.95 -8.35
N TYR A 5 -11.84 -10.98 -9.17
CA TYR A 5 -13.21 -10.46 -9.10
C TYR A 5 -14.28 -11.45 -9.59
N GLN A 6 -13.90 -12.41 -10.43
CA GLN A 6 -14.76 -13.53 -10.83
C GLN A 6 -14.82 -14.64 -9.77
N GLY A 7 -14.08 -14.52 -8.66
CA GLY A 7 -14.09 -15.50 -7.57
C GLY A 7 -13.35 -16.80 -7.90
N ASN A 8 -12.41 -16.78 -8.85
CA ASN A 8 -11.58 -17.96 -9.13
C ASN A 8 -10.74 -18.30 -7.88
N GLU A 9 -10.90 -19.51 -7.36
CA GLU A 9 -10.30 -19.94 -6.08
C GLU A 9 -8.78 -19.70 -6.03
N SER A 10 -8.04 -20.16 -7.04
CA SER A 10 -6.58 -19.99 -7.08
C SER A 10 -6.17 -18.52 -7.12
N ALA A 11 -6.92 -17.66 -7.81
CA ALA A 11 -6.64 -16.23 -7.84
C ALA A 11 -6.93 -15.55 -6.51
N VAL A 12 -8.01 -15.96 -5.82
CA VAL A 12 -8.35 -15.47 -4.48
C VAL A 12 -7.29 -15.88 -3.46
N ASP A 13 -6.86 -17.14 -3.47
CA ASP A 13 -5.81 -17.66 -2.59
C ASP A 13 -4.49 -16.92 -2.81
N PHE A 14 -4.11 -16.71 -4.08
CA PHE A 14 -2.92 -15.92 -4.41
C PHE A 14 -3.01 -14.49 -3.88
N VAL A 15 -4.15 -13.82 -4.05
CA VAL A 15 -4.34 -12.44 -3.56
C VAL A 15 -4.28 -12.39 -2.04
N ASN A 16 -4.88 -13.35 -1.34
CA ASN A 16 -4.82 -13.43 0.12
C ASN A 16 -3.37 -13.59 0.61
N LEU A 17 -2.61 -14.50 -0.01
CA LEU A 17 -1.19 -14.68 0.29
C LEU A 17 -0.39 -13.40 0.00
N PHE A 18 -0.65 -12.74 -1.13
CA PHE A 18 0.00 -11.49 -1.49
C PHE A 18 -0.28 -10.38 -0.46
N VAL A 19 -1.53 -10.22 -0.04
CA VAL A 19 -1.94 -9.23 0.97
C VAL A 19 -1.22 -9.48 2.30
N GLU A 20 -1.12 -10.73 2.74
CA GLU A 20 -0.42 -11.09 3.97
C GLU A 20 1.07 -10.74 3.90
N LEU A 21 1.75 -11.13 2.82
CA LEU A 21 3.17 -10.81 2.62
C LEU A 21 3.42 -9.30 2.53
N ALA A 22 2.52 -8.57 1.88
CA ALA A 22 2.56 -7.12 1.82
C ALA A 22 2.34 -6.49 3.19
N ALA A 23 1.41 -7.00 4.00
CA ALA A 23 1.15 -6.52 5.36
C ALA A 23 2.34 -6.74 6.29
N ILE A 24 3.00 -7.91 6.23
CA ILE A 24 4.24 -8.18 6.96
C ILE A 24 5.33 -7.18 6.57
N SER A 25 5.53 -6.97 5.27
CA SER A 25 6.58 -6.08 4.77
C SER A 25 6.32 -4.61 5.13
N ILE A 26 5.09 -4.14 4.95
CA ILE A 26 4.67 -2.77 5.29
C ILE A 26 4.66 -2.56 6.80
N GLY A 27 4.28 -3.56 7.60
CA GLY A 27 4.29 -3.49 9.06
C GLY A 27 5.67 -3.19 9.62
N ASN A 28 6.71 -3.80 9.04
CA ASN A 28 8.11 -3.48 9.37
C ASN A 28 8.48 -2.01 9.02
N ILE A 29 8.04 -1.52 7.86
CA ILE A 29 8.27 -0.12 7.44
C ILE A 29 7.55 0.85 8.38
N ILE A 30 6.29 0.58 8.74
CA ILE A 30 5.53 1.40 9.69
C ILE A 30 6.23 1.44 11.03
N THR A 31 6.67 0.28 11.52
CA THR A 31 7.35 0.17 12.82
C THR A 31 8.68 0.94 12.83
N ALA A 32 9.41 0.95 11.71
CA ALA A 32 10.69 1.64 11.61
C ALA A 32 10.56 3.17 11.47
N PHE A 33 9.54 3.66 10.76
CA PHE A 33 9.46 5.06 10.35
C PHE A 33 8.27 5.86 10.92
N ASP A 34 7.28 5.18 11.49
CA ASP A 34 6.00 5.75 11.97
C ASP A 34 5.41 6.83 11.03
N PRO A 35 5.15 6.48 9.75
CA PRO A 35 4.74 7.46 8.76
C PRO A 35 3.30 7.94 9.01
N HIS A 36 3.07 9.24 8.84
CA HIS A 36 1.72 9.82 8.90
C HIS A 36 0.80 9.35 7.76
N MET A 37 1.35 8.88 6.63
CA MET A 37 0.61 8.40 5.47
C MET A 37 1.48 7.48 4.60
N ILE A 38 0.85 6.47 3.99
CA ILE A 38 1.47 5.62 2.98
C ILE A 38 0.78 5.86 1.63
N VAL A 39 1.56 6.10 0.58
CA VAL A 39 1.05 6.29 -0.77
C VAL A 39 1.55 5.16 -1.68
N LEU A 40 0.63 4.33 -2.18
CA LEU A 40 0.95 3.24 -3.10
C LEU A 40 0.98 3.76 -4.54
N GLY A 41 2.13 3.55 -5.20
CA GLY A 41 2.33 3.85 -6.62
C GLY A 41 2.40 2.61 -7.50
N GLY A 42 2.71 2.80 -8.78
CA GLY A 42 2.85 1.72 -9.77
C GLY A 42 1.52 1.09 -10.20
N GLY A 43 1.59 0.09 -11.08
CA GLY A 43 0.41 -0.55 -11.68
C GLY A 43 -0.52 -1.23 -10.66
N LEU A 44 0.05 -1.83 -9.61
CA LEU A 44 -0.70 -2.48 -8.53
C LEU A 44 -1.52 -1.50 -7.67
N SER A 45 -1.19 -0.21 -7.65
CA SER A 45 -2.00 0.80 -6.97
C SER A 45 -3.40 0.98 -7.57
N ASN A 46 -3.65 0.43 -8.77
CA ASN A 46 -4.97 0.40 -9.39
C ASN A 46 -5.86 -0.74 -8.90
N PHE A 47 -5.33 -1.66 -8.08
CA PHE A 47 -6.12 -2.73 -7.51
C PHE A 47 -6.79 -2.25 -6.21
N ASP A 48 -8.02 -1.74 -6.34
CA ASP A 48 -8.71 -1.03 -5.26
C ASP A 48 -8.94 -1.90 -4.00
N TYR A 49 -9.05 -3.21 -4.15
CA TYR A 49 -9.15 -4.17 -3.04
C TYR A 49 -8.01 -4.03 -2.02
N LEU A 50 -6.81 -3.63 -2.45
CA LEU A 50 -5.67 -3.47 -1.54
C LEU A 50 -5.92 -2.40 -0.46
N TYR A 51 -6.69 -1.36 -0.77
CA TYR A 51 -6.99 -0.29 0.19
C TYR A 51 -7.99 -0.72 1.27
N GLU A 52 -8.72 -1.81 1.04
CA GLU A 52 -9.59 -2.42 2.04
C GLU A 52 -8.90 -3.56 2.80
N ALA A 53 -8.11 -4.36 2.09
CA ALA A 53 -7.48 -5.56 2.62
C ALA A 53 -6.26 -5.26 3.49
N LEU A 54 -5.37 -4.36 3.05
CA LEU A 54 -4.14 -4.04 3.80
C LEU A 54 -4.41 -3.46 5.19
N PRO A 55 -5.33 -2.49 5.39
CA PRO A 55 -5.61 -1.99 6.74
C PRO A 55 -6.15 -3.04 7.70
N LYS A 56 -6.79 -4.11 7.18
CA LYS A 56 -7.30 -5.24 7.98
C LYS A 56 -6.21 -6.25 8.30
N ALA A 57 -5.26 -6.46 7.39
CA ALA A 57 -4.14 -7.39 7.54
C ALA A 57 -2.97 -6.82 8.34
N LEU A 58 -2.81 -5.50 8.43
CA LEU A 58 -1.69 -4.85 9.12
C LEU A 58 -1.64 -5.00 10.65
N PRO A 59 -2.76 -4.91 11.42
CA PRO A 59 -2.70 -4.86 12.89
C PRO A 59 -1.90 -5.98 13.58
N PRO A 60 -1.95 -7.25 13.13
CA PRO A 60 -1.14 -8.33 13.70
C PRO A 60 0.38 -8.14 13.56
N HIS A 61 0.83 -7.33 12.59
CA HIS A 61 2.25 -7.12 12.28
C HIS A 61 2.78 -5.78 12.79
N LEU A 62 1.99 -5.05 13.58
CA LEU A 62 2.37 -3.77 14.17
C LEU A 62 2.62 -3.90 15.66
N MET A 63 3.38 -2.95 16.22
CA MET A 63 3.46 -2.79 17.67
C MET A 63 2.08 -2.52 18.27
N ARG A 64 1.84 -2.98 19.50
CA ARG A 64 0.52 -2.92 20.16
C ARG A 64 -0.07 -1.51 20.30
N THR A 65 0.79 -0.48 20.31
CA THR A 65 0.42 0.94 20.40
C THR A 65 0.39 1.65 19.04
N ALA A 66 0.91 1.02 18.00
CA ALA A 66 0.98 1.62 16.67
C ALA A 66 -0.40 1.64 16.01
N LYS A 67 -0.66 2.71 15.26
CA LYS A 67 -1.89 2.87 14.47
C LYS A 67 -1.57 2.59 13.02
N VAL A 68 -2.52 2.00 12.30
CA VAL A 68 -2.42 1.85 10.85
C VAL A 68 -2.51 3.24 10.22
N PRO A 69 -1.48 3.71 9.50
CA PRO A 69 -1.54 5.00 8.83
C PRO A 69 -2.51 4.93 7.63
N PRO A 70 -3.09 6.07 7.23
CA PRO A 70 -3.89 6.13 6.01
C PRO A 70 -3.10 5.64 4.79
N ILE A 71 -3.64 4.65 4.09
CA ILE A 71 -3.10 4.13 2.83
C ILE A 71 -3.86 4.78 1.68
N LYS A 72 -3.16 5.42 0.75
CA LYS A 72 -3.74 6.18 -0.36
C LYS A 72 -3.12 5.79 -1.70
N LYS A 73 -3.90 5.96 -2.77
CA LYS A 73 -3.44 5.82 -4.15
C LYS A 73 -2.60 7.02 -4.57
N ALA A 74 -1.50 6.78 -5.29
CA ALA A 74 -0.71 7.83 -5.89
C ALA A 74 -1.54 8.63 -6.92
N LYS A 75 -1.63 9.95 -6.71
CA LYS A 75 -2.42 10.85 -7.58
C LYS A 75 -1.70 11.27 -8.86
N HIS A 76 -0.38 11.16 -8.89
CA HIS A 76 0.44 11.85 -9.89
C HIS A 76 1.17 10.90 -10.85
N GLY A 77 0.99 9.59 -10.71
CA GLY A 77 1.43 8.56 -11.64
C GLY A 77 2.80 8.83 -12.27
N ASP A 78 2.86 8.74 -13.59
CA ASP A 78 4.08 8.89 -14.39
C ASP A 78 4.69 10.30 -14.31
N SER A 79 3.85 11.32 -14.06
CA SER A 79 4.33 12.69 -13.83
C SER A 79 4.92 12.90 -12.43
N GLY A 80 4.80 11.92 -11.53
CA GLY A 80 5.28 12.00 -10.15
C GLY A 80 6.78 12.26 -10.06
N GLY A 81 7.58 11.62 -10.92
CA GLY A 81 9.04 11.77 -10.92
C GLY A 81 9.49 13.19 -11.26
N VAL A 82 8.99 13.75 -12.37
CA VAL A 82 9.33 15.12 -12.81
C VAL A 82 8.85 16.16 -11.81
N ARG A 83 7.64 15.99 -11.24
CA ARG A 83 7.12 16.89 -10.21
C ARG A 83 7.93 16.82 -8.93
N GLY A 84 8.38 15.62 -8.53
CA GLY A 84 9.27 15.43 -7.39
C GLY A 84 10.63 16.10 -7.60
N ALA A 85 11.21 15.96 -8.80
CA ALA A 85 12.48 16.60 -9.15
C ALA A 85 12.38 18.13 -9.11
N ALA A 86 11.30 18.71 -9.66
CA ALA A 86 11.05 20.15 -9.56
C ALA A 86 10.81 20.60 -8.10
N ALA A 87 10.16 19.75 -7.29
CA ALA A 87 9.87 20.05 -5.89
C ALA A 87 11.11 20.16 -5.00
N LEU A 88 12.25 19.56 -5.39
CA LEU A 88 13.52 19.72 -4.67
C LEU A 88 13.97 21.18 -4.56
N PHE A 89 13.53 22.04 -5.49
CA PHE A 89 13.84 23.47 -5.52
C PHE A 89 12.72 24.36 -4.97
N LEU A 90 11.60 23.78 -4.49
CA LEU A 90 10.48 24.54 -3.92
C LEU A 90 10.70 24.92 -2.46
N THR A 91 11.59 24.23 -1.75
CA THR A 91 11.98 24.55 -0.37
C THR A 91 13.17 25.52 -0.38
N LYS A 92 12.97 26.67 0.27
CA LYS A 92 14.02 27.65 0.59
C LYS A 92 14.79 27.24 1.84
#